data_AF-A0A9D6CWN6-F1
#
_entry.id   AF-A0A9D6CWN6-F1
#
_cell.length_a   1.000
_cell.length_b   1.000
_cell.length_c   1.000
_cell.angle_alpha   90.00
_cell.angle_beta   90.00
_cell.angle_gamma   90.00
#
_symmetry.space_group_name_H-M   'P 1'
#
loop_
_entity.id
_entity.type
_entity.pdbx_description
1 polymer ?
#
loop_
_entity_poly.entity_id
_entity_poly.type
_entity_poly.pdbx_seq_one_letter_code
_entity_poly.pdbx_strand_id
1 'polypeptide(L)'
;MVGTIATSPEKERVERTAEAPAPAPIHLPEPRLPAWMGVNGFVDIHFHLLWGLDDGPDQVSVSSRLGELAYQRGARAIVATPHCSARYPFDAAQTAAKVALLDRSFEEPAIFAGCEIELNDESLRRIATDPRRYCLAGGCYALVELPHRFPHDRLGIVFHRLRDLGLRPILAHPERYPLLWDHPELAVEWTQAGGYLQLTAAAFTGRFGRRAESAAVALVQAGCAHFVASDAHDLTKRPPDLQAAFERVYQLAGQSVAARLFTYHPLAVLHDDPLPSV
;
A
#
# COMPACT_ATOMS: atom_id res chain seq x y z
N MET A 1 -65.68 -44.15 52.10
CA MET A 1 -65.87 -44.04 50.64
C MET A 1 -64.76 -43.11 50.15
N VAL A 2 -63.81 -43.69 49.41
CA VAL A 2 -62.90 -43.10 48.40
C VAL A 2 -62.17 -41.77 48.71
N GLY A 3 -60.83 -41.80 48.64
CA GLY A 3 -60.06 -40.67 48.09
C GLY A 3 -58.80 -40.26 48.82
N THR A 4 -57.71 -41.03 48.66
CA THR A 4 -56.33 -40.62 48.97
C THR A 4 -55.90 -39.48 48.04
N ILE A 5 -55.38 -38.37 48.56
CA ILE A 5 -54.65 -37.37 47.75
C ILE A 5 -53.35 -37.05 48.47
N ALA A 6 -52.25 -37.48 47.85
CA ALA A 6 -50.88 -37.25 48.28
C ALA A 6 -50.43 -35.83 47.92
N THR A 7 -49.81 -35.13 48.86
CA THR A 7 -49.14 -33.85 48.66
C THR A 7 -47.70 -34.08 48.21
N SER A 8 -47.37 -33.69 46.98
CA SER A 8 -46.00 -33.53 46.49
C SER A 8 -45.60 -32.05 46.53
N PRO A 9 -44.32 -31.71 46.80
CA PRO A 9 -43.86 -30.33 46.83
C PRO A 9 -43.62 -29.81 45.41
N GLU A 10 -44.20 -28.65 45.08
CA GLU A 10 -43.88 -27.89 43.87
C GLU A 10 -42.40 -27.44 43.92
N LYS A 11 -41.60 -27.99 43.01
CA LYS A 11 -40.30 -27.41 42.65
C LYS A 11 -40.55 -26.39 41.54
N GLU A 12 -40.31 -25.12 41.86
CA GLU A 12 -40.15 -24.02 40.92
C GLU A 12 -39.20 -24.44 39.78
N ARG A 13 -39.75 -24.60 38.57
CA ARG A 13 -38.98 -24.85 37.36
C ARG A 13 -38.64 -23.49 36.75
N VAL A 14 -37.45 -23.01 37.03
CA VAL A 14 -36.83 -21.90 36.28
C VAL A 14 -36.78 -22.31 34.81
N GLU A 15 -37.61 -21.69 33.98
CA GLU A 15 -37.50 -21.79 32.53
C GLU A 15 -36.16 -21.21 32.11
N ARG A 16 -35.20 -22.08 31.79
CA ARG A 16 -34.02 -21.69 31.02
C ARG A 16 -34.52 -21.28 29.65
N THR A 17 -34.51 -19.97 29.38
CA THR A 17 -34.52 -19.44 28.02
C THR A 17 -33.41 -20.14 27.26
N ALA A 18 -33.76 -20.94 26.26
CA ALA A 18 -32.77 -21.51 25.35
C ALA A 18 -32.02 -20.35 24.70
N GLU A 19 -30.73 -20.22 25.00
CA GLU A 19 -29.84 -19.34 24.25
C GLU A 19 -29.98 -19.69 22.76
N ALA A 20 -30.29 -18.68 21.95
CA ALA A 20 -30.26 -18.82 20.52
C ALA A 20 -28.88 -19.35 20.11
N PRO A 21 -28.79 -20.34 19.19
CA PRO A 21 -27.50 -20.86 18.76
C PRO A 21 -26.65 -19.71 18.23
N ALA A 22 -25.40 -19.64 18.67
CA ALA A 22 -24.43 -18.69 18.12
C ALA A 22 -24.45 -18.82 16.59
N PRO A 23 -24.46 -17.71 15.85
CA PRO A 23 -24.45 -17.77 14.39
C PRO A 23 -23.24 -18.60 13.97
N ALA A 24 -23.48 -19.63 13.14
CA ALA A 24 -22.40 -20.42 12.58
C ALA A 24 -21.38 -19.47 11.92
N PRO A 25 -20.07 -19.67 12.10
CA PRO A 25 -19.07 -18.83 11.47
C PRO A 25 -19.38 -18.78 9.97
N ILE A 26 -19.57 -17.57 9.45
CA ILE A 26 -19.74 -17.36 8.02
C ILE A 26 -18.40 -17.75 7.40
N HIS A 27 -18.33 -18.98 6.88
CA HIS A 27 -17.24 -19.36 6.00
C HIS A 27 -17.43 -18.58 4.70
N LEU A 28 -16.85 -17.38 4.67
CA LEU A 28 -16.56 -16.72 3.41
C LEU A 28 -15.69 -17.70 2.61
N PRO A 29 -16.03 -17.99 1.34
CA PRO A 29 -15.16 -18.81 0.52
C PRO A 29 -13.80 -18.11 0.49
N GLU A 30 -12.76 -18.79 0.96
CA GLU A 30 -11.40 -18.31 0.71
C GLU A 30 -11.26 -18.12 -0.80
N PRO A 31 -10.73 -16.97 -1.26
CA PRO A 31 -10.54 -16.72 -2.68
C PRO A 31 -9.64 -17.84 -3.21
N ARG A 32 -10.23 -18.75 -4.01
CA ARG A 32 -9.52 -19.88 -4.60
C ARG A 32 -8.62 -19.37 -5.71
N LEU A 33 -7.41 -18.97 -5.35
CA LEU A 33 -6.32 -18.83 -6.30
C LEU A 33 -5.65 -20.20 -6.53
N PRO A 34 -5.21 -20.53 -7.76
CA PRO A 34 -4.65 -21.85 -8.10
C PRO A 34 -3.43 -22.26 -7.26
N ALA A 35 -3.32 -23.56 -6.97
CA ALA A 35 -2.37 -24.16 -6.03
C ALA A 35 -0.85 -24.00 -6.33
N TRP A 36 -0.45 -23.39 -7.44
CA TRP A 36 0.96 -23.07 -7.73
C TRP A 36 1.37 -21.66 -7.29
N MET A 37 0.43 -20.87 -6.76
CA MET A 37 0.60 -19.45 -6.42
C MET A 37 1.21 -19.22 -5.02
N GLY A 38 2.17 -20.07 -4.64
CA GLY A 38 3.13 -19.74 -3.58
C GLY A 38 4.17 -18.76 -4.14
N VAL A 39 4.12 -17.49 -3.74
CA VAL A 39 5.18 -16.46 -3.87
C VAL A 39 5.42 -15.77 -5.24
N ASN A 40 4.85 -16.18 -6.38
CA ASN A 40 5.36 -15.69 -7.69
C ASN A 40 4.60 -14.54 -8.36
N GLY A 41 4.61 -13.35 -7.76
CA GLY A 41 4.21 -12.12 -8.42
C GLY A 41 4.38 -10.87 -7.55
N PHE A 42 4.93 -9.80 -8.12
CA PHE A 42 5.02 -8.50 -7.44
C PHE A 42 3.74 -7.70 -7.62
N VAL A 43 3.41 -6.89 -6.62
CA VAL A 43 2.40 -5.84 -6.75
C VAL A 43 3.10 -4.51 -6.56
N ASP A 44 3.04 -3.67 -7.58
CA ASP A 44 3.74 -2.40 -7.60
C ASP A 44 2.78 -1.26 -7.28
N ILE A 45 2.88 -0.71 -6.08
CA ILE A 45 1.95 0.33 -5.60
C ILE A 45 2.39 1.76 -5.92
N HIS A 46 3.52 1.94 -6.60
CA HIS A 46 4.06 3.25 -6.95
C HIS A 46 4.69 3.18 -8.36
N PHE A 47 3.96 3.68 -9.35
CA PHE A 47 4.37 3.67 -10.76
C PHE A 47 3.74 4.83 -11.55
N HIS A 48 4.56 5.68 -12.15
CA HIS A 48 4.18 6.74 -13.08
C HIS A 48 3.95 6.16 -14.47
N LEU A 49 2.92 5.31 -14.58
CA LEU A 49 2.61 4.54 -15.78
C LEU A 49 1.80 5.33 -16.82
N LEU A 50 1.00 6.31 -16.38
CA LEU A 50 -0.01 6.95 -17.22
C LEU A 50 0.56 8.11 -18.01
N TRP A 51 0.29 8.12 -19.33
CA TRP A 51 0.91 9.10 -20.20
C TRP A 51 0.39 10.52 -19.99
N GLY A 52 1.27 11.52 -20.11
CA GLY A 52 0.93 12.94 -20.16
C GLY A 52 0.20 13.46 -18.92
N LEU A 53 0.37 12.81 -17.76
CA LEU A 53 -0.14 13.28 -16.48
C LEU A 53 0.96 13.94 -15.63
N ASP A 54 2.20 13.47 -15.75
CA ASP A 54 3.36 13.92 -15.01
C ASP A 54 4.66 13.72 -15.80
N ASP A 55 5.80 13.52 -15.12
CA ASP A 55 7.11 13.23 -15.71
C ASP A 55 7.35 11.74 -16.02
N GLY A 56 6.29 10.93 -15.99
CA GLY A 56 6.25 9.61 -16.60
C GLY A 56 6.20 9.67 -18.14
N PRO A 57 5.55 8.70 -18.82
CA PRO A 57 5.54 8.63 -20.26
C PRO A 57 4.75 9.79 -20.91
N ASP A 58 5.13 10.21 -22.12
CA ASP A 58 4.35 11.21 -22.87
C ASP A 58 3.22 10.61 -23.73
N GLN A 59 3.34 9.32 -24.08
CA GLN A 59 2.44 8.65 -25.02
C GLN A 59 1.96 7.30 -24.51
N VAL A 60 0.72 6.94 -24.87
CA VAL A 60 0.10 5.66 -24.51
C VAL A 60 0.93 4.45 -24.94
N SER A 61 1.62 4.52 -26.08
CA SER A 61 2.50 3.46 -26.56
C SER A 61 3.67 3.19 -25.61
N VAL A 62 4.19 4.21 -24.94
CA VAL A 62 5.25 4.07 -23.94
C VAL A 62 4.68 3.51 -22.64
N SER A 63 3.51 3.96 -22.21
CA SER A 63 2.76 3.37 -21.09
C SER A 63 2.53 1.87 -21.30
N SER A 64 2.07 1.47 -22.50
CA SER A 64 1.85 0.06 -22.81
C SER A 64 3.14 -0.76 -22.68
N ARG A 65 4.24 -0.28 -23.26
CA ARG A 65 5.55 -0.95 -23.16
C ARG A 65 6.08 -1.03 -21.73
N LEU A 66 5.80 -0.03 -20.90
CA LEU A 66 6.13 -0.03 -19.47
C LEU A 66 5.35 -1.10 -18.71
N GLY A 67 4.05 -1.23 -18.98
CA GLY A 67 3.21 -2.29 -18.42
C GLY A 67 3.68 -3.69 -18.85
N GLU A 68 3.98 -3.89 -20.14
CA GLU A 68 4.55 -5.15 -20.66
C GLU A 68 5.89 -5.49 -19.99
N LEU A 69 6.77 -4.49 -19.85
CA LEU A 69 8.06 -4.70 -19.21
C LEU A 69 7.90 -5.06 -17.74
N ALA A 70 7.02 -4.37 -17.00
CA ALA A 70 6.73 -4.69 -15.61
C ALA A 70 6.20 -6.13 -15.46
N TYR A 71 5.29 -6.56 -16.35
CA TYR A 71 4.80 -7.94 -16.40
C TYR A 71 5.94 -8.96 -16.56
N GLN A 72 6.80 -8.72 -17.56
CA GLN A 72 7.97 -9.55 -17.85
C GLN A 72 8.95 -9.59 -16.67
N ARG A 73 8.96 -8.55 -15.83
CA ARG A 73 9.75 -8.45 -14.59
C ARG A 73 9.02 -8.97 -13.35
N GLY A 74 7.89 -9.64 -13.53
CA GLY A 74 7.19 -10.35 -12.46
C GLY A 74 6.06 -9.57 -11.80
N ALA A 75 5.78 -8.32 -12.20
CA ALA A 75 4.61 -7.60 -11.71
C ALA A 75 3.33 -8.30 -12.18
N ARG A 76 2.33 -8.39 -11.30
CA ARG A 76 1.00 -8.95 -11.56
C ARG A 76 -0.12 -7.95 -11.33
N ALA A 77 0.14 -6.94 -10.52
CA ALA A 77 -0.71 -5.77 -10.40
C ALA A 77 0.13 -4.50 -10.27
N ILE A 78 -0.40 -3.40 -10.78
CA ILE A 78 0.20 -2.07 -10.71
C ILE A 78 -0.86 -1.08 -10.22
N VAL A 79 -0.52 -0.26 -9.23
CA VAL A 79 -1.26 0.97 -8.95
C VAL A 79 -0.54 2.11 -9.65
N ALA A 80 -1.20 2.72 -10.63
CA ALA A 80 -0.68 3.89 -11.31
C ALA A 80 -0.87 5.13 -10.43
N THR A 81 0.23 5.76 -10.04
CA THR A 81 0.28 6.83 -9.05
C THR A 81 0.88 8.10 -9.63
N PRO A 82 0.21 8.75 -10.59
CA PRO A 82 0.73 9.99 -11.13
C PRO A 82 0.85 11.06 -10.03
N HIS A 83 1.79 11.99 -10.23
CA HIS A 83 2.00 13.08 -9.29
C HIS A 83 0.75 13.96 -9.09
N CYS A 84 0.51 14.37 -7.84
CA CYS A 84 -0.37 15.46 -7.45
C CYS A 84 0.45 16.51 -6.70
N SER A 85 0.86 17.56 -7.39
CA SER A 85 1.69 18.64 -6.85
C SER A 85 1.28 20.01 -7.41
N ALA A 86 2.00 21.06 -7.02
CA ALA A 86 1.81 22.38 -7.62
C ALA A 86 2.11 22.40 -9.13
N ARG A 87 3.01 21.51 -9.60
CA ARG A 87 3.39 21.38 -11.01
C ARG A 87 2.43 20.47 -11.78
N TYR A 88 1.93 19.41 -11.15
CA TYR A 88 1.08 18.39 -11.77
C TYR A 88 -0.29 18.36 -11.09
N PRO A 89 -1.30 19.02 -11.67
CA PRO A 89 -2.65 18.99 -11.10
C PRO A 89 -3.26 17.60 -11.25
N PHE A 90 -3.89 17.11 -10.18
CA PHE A 90 -4.49 15.78 -10.18
C PHE A 90 -5.96 15.77 -10.61
N ASP A 91 -6.23 15.00 -11.66
CA ASP A 91 -7.58 14.68 -12.13
C ASP A 91 -7.86 13.18 -11.97
N ALA A 92 -8.66 12.83 -10.95
CA ALA A 92 -9.04 11.46 -10.66
C ALA A 92 -9.87 10.82 -11.78
N ALA A 93 -10.73 11.59 -12.46
CA ALA A 93 -11.56 11.08 -13.54
C ALA A 93 -10.72 10.78 -14.79
N GLN A 94 -9.78 11.67 -15.11
CA GLN A 94 -8.82 11.44 -16.18
C GLN A 94 -7.90 10.25 -15.88
N THR A 95 -7.41 10.14 -14.63
CA THR A 95 -6.58 9.02 -14.17
C THR A 95 -7.33 7.70 -14.32
N ALA A 96 -8.56 7.61 -13.82
CA ALA A 96 -9.38 6.41 -13.94
C ALA A 96 -9.70 6.04 -15.39
N ALA A 97 -9.99 7.03 -16.26
CA ALA A 97 -10.23 6.78 -17.67
C ALA A 97 -9.00 6.22 -18.40
N LYS A 98 -7.80 6.72 -18.08
CA LYS A 98 -6.54 6.24 -18.67
C LYS A 98 -6.17 4.85 -18.15
N VAL A 99 -6.39 4.57 -16.87
CA VAL A 99 -6.26 3.22 -16.30
C VAL A 99 -7.18 2.25 -17.03
N ALA A 100 -8.47 2.57 -17.18
CA ALA A 100 -9.42 1.72 -17.87
C ALA A 100 -9.06 1.47 -19.34
N LEU A 101 -8.37 2.40 -20.01
CA LEU A 101 -7.86 2.20 -21.36
C LEU A 101 -6.69 1.21 -21.39
N LEU A 102 -5.71 1.38 -20.49
CA LEU A 102 -4.55 0.49 -20.42
C LEU A 102 -4.94 -0.90 -19.95
N ASP A 103 -5.76 -1.02 -18.90
CA ASP A 103 -6.17 -2.29 -18.32
C ASP A 103 -6.85 -3.20 -19.36
N ARG A 104 -7.69 -2.63 -20.24
CA ARG A 104 -8.28 -3.36 -21.38
C ARG A 104 -7.27 -3.84 -22.43
N SER A 105 -6.07 -3.28 -22.42
CA SER A 105 -4.99 -3.64 -23.35
C SER A 105 -4.11 -4.77 -22.81
N PHE A 106 -4.35 -5.23 -21.58
CA PHE A 106 -3.58 -6.28 -20.91
C PHE A 106 -4.48 -7.41 -20.44
N GLU A 107 -3.96 -8.64 -20.48
CA GLU A 107 -4.50 -9.71 -19.63
C GLU A 107 -3.90 -9.61 -18.23
N GLU A 108 -2.61 -9.28 -18.13
CA GLU A 108 -1.86 -8.93 -16.91
C GLU A 108 -0.73 -7.92 -17.25
N PRO A 109 -0.26 -7.11 -16.28
CA PRO A 109 -0.77 -6.95 -14.92
C PRO A 109 -2.11 -6.20 -14.89
N ALA A 110 -2.92 -6.45 -13.86
CA ALA A 110 -4.09 -5.62 -13.57
C ALA A 110 -3.64 -4.20 -13.17
N ILE A 111 -4.35 -3.18 -13.65
CA ILE A 111 -3.97 -1.79 -13.41
C ILE A 111 -5.05 -1.08 -12.58
N PHE A 112 -4.62 -0.47 -11.49
CA PHE A 112 -5.45 0.28 -10.56
C PHE A 112 -5.10 1.76 -10.59
N ALA A 113 -6.08 2.62 -10.32
CA ALA A 113 -5.84 4.05 -10.15
C ALA A 113 -5.33 4.35 -8.74
N GLY A 114 -4.45 5.34 -8.64
CA GLY A 114 -3.97 5.92 -7.40
C GLY A 114 -3.42 7.31 -7.64
N CYS A 115 -2.62 7.80 -6.69
CA CYS A 115 -2.03 9.12 -6.73
C CYS A 115 -0.80 9.15 -5.80
N GLU A 116 0.29 9.79 -6.23
CA GLU A 116 1.36 10.21 -5.33
C GLU A 116 1.15 11.70 -4.99
N ILE A 117 0.85 12.00 -3.73
CA ILE A 117 0.49 13.37 -3.32
C ILE A 117 1.68 14.06 -2.67
N GLU A 118 2.15 15.17 -3.24
CA GLU A 118 3.11 16.03 -2.55
C GLU A 118 2.42 16.77 -1.39
N LEU A 119 2.94 16.61 -0.17
CA LEU A 119 2.38 17.24 1.03
C LEU A 119 2.70 18.73 1.09
N ASN A 120 1.65 19.54 1.15
CA ASN A 120 1.69 20.97 1.41
C ASN A 120 0.34 21.42 2.00
N ASP A 121 0.23 22.68 2.41
CA ASP A 121 -0.99 23.22 3.03
C ASP A 121 -2.21 23.16 2.10
N GLU A 122 -2.02 23.18 0.79
CA GLU A 122 -3.10 23.05 -0.17
C GLU A 122 -3.55 21.60 -0.34
N SER A 123 -2.63 20.65 -0.51
CA SER A 123 -2.97 19.23 -0.63
C SER A 123 -3.64 18.71 0.65
N LEU A 124 -3.18 19.12 1.83
CA LEU A 124 -3.84 18.78 3.10
C LEU A 124 -5.29 19.30 3.18
N ARG A 125 -5.56 20.53 2.70
CA ARG A 125 -6.93 21.07 2.64
C ARG A 125 -7.81 20.31 1.65
N ARG A 126 -7.26 19.95 0.48
CA ARG A 126 -7.97 19.16 -0.54
C ARG A 126 -8.29 17.75 -0.04
N ILE A 127 -7.33 17.07 0.57
CA ILE A 127 -7.51 15.76 1.21
C ILE A 127 -8.60 15.84 2.29
N ALA A 128 -8.60 16.86 3.14
CA ALA A 128 -9.65 17.03 4.16
C ALA A 128 -11.07 17.19 3.59
N THR A 129 -11.20 17.62 2.33
CA THR A 129 -12.51 17.80 1.67
C THR A 129 -13.00 16.51 1.00
N ASP A 130 -12.09 15.75 0.38
CA ASP A 130 -12.40 14.50 -0.31
C ASP A 130 -11.23 13.50 -0.12
N PRO A 131 -11.15 12.83 1.04
CA PRO A 131 -9.98 12.02 1.40
C PRO A 131 -9.73 10.86 0.44
N ARG A 132 -10.79 10.15 0.03
CA ARG A 132 -10.67 8.93 -0.79
C ARG A 132 -10.30 9.19 -2.24
N ARG A 133 -10.49 10.41 -2.74
CA ARG A 133 -10.13 10.80 -4.12
C ARG A 133 -8.68 10.50 -4.49
N TYR A 134 -7.79 10.54 -3.51
CA TYR A 134 -6.35 10.40 -3.72
C TYR A 134 -5.80 9.04 -3.28
N CYS A 135 -6.68 8.12 -2.87
CA CYS A 135 -6.25 6.82 -2.35
C CYS A 135 -5.87 5.84 -3.44
N LEU A 136 -4.99 4.93 -3.08
CA LEU A 136 -4.56 3.80 -3.91
C LEU A 136 -5.71 2.79 -4.04
N ALA A 137 -5.96 2.34 -5.27
CA ALA A 137 -6.90 1.26 -5.60
C ALA A 137 -8.32 1.45 -5.02
N GLY A 138 -8.75 2.70 -4.77
CA GLY A 138 -10.06 3.01 -4.20
C GLY A 138 -10.22 2.71 -2.70
N GLY A 139 -9.15 2.26 -2.03
CA GLY A 139 -9.13 1.97 -0.60
C GLY A 139 -8.98 3.23 0.27
N CYS A 140 -8.28 3.10 1.39
CA CYS A 140 -7.95 4.20 2.30
C CYS A 140 -6.43 4.46 2.43
N TYR A 141 -5.60 3.72 1.71
CA TYR A 141 -4.15 3.98 1.65
C TYR A 141 -3.86 5.20 0.79
N ALA A 142 -3.08 6.15 1.33
CA ALA A 142 -2.72 7.39 0.64
C ALA A 142 -1.19 7.48 0.52
N LEU A 143 -0.67 7.44 -0.71
CA LEU A 143 0.75 7.61 -0.98
C LEU A 143 1.10 9.09 -0.96
N VAL A 144 2.02 9.48 -0.07
CA VAL A 144 2.38 10.87 0.16
C VAL A 144 3.89 11.07 0.02
N GLU A 145 4.27 12.11 -0.70
CA GLU A 145 5.65 12.54 -0.91
C GLU A 145 5.91 13.84 -0.13
N LEU A 146 7.15 14.03 0.33
CA LEU A 146 7.58 15.29 0.93
C LEU A 146 8.23 16.20 -0.12
N PRO A 147 7.88 17.51 -0.15
CA PRO A 147 8.64 18.46 -0.92
C PRO A 147 10.07 18.55 -0.38
N HIS A 148 11.00 19.00 -1.21
CA HIS A 148 12.44 19.05 -0.88
C HIS A 148 12.78 19.81 0.41
N ARG A 149 11.89 20.71 0.87
CA ARG A 149 12.01 21.47 2.13
C ARG A 149 10.77 21.29 2.99
N PHE A 150 10.50 20.07 3.44
CA PHE A 150 9.41 19.81 4.37
C PHE A 150 9.89 19.92 5.83
N PRO A 151 9.13 20.55 6.75
CA PRO A 151 9.41 20.50 8.18
C PRO A 151 9.04 19.10 8.72
N HIS A 152 10.01 18.19 8.66
CA HIS A 152 9.82 16.77 8.97
C HIS A 152 9.49 16.47 10.44
N ASP A 153 9.83 17.38 11.36
CA ASP A 153 9.41 17.36 12.77
C ASP A 153 7.89 17.40 12.96
N ARG A 154 7.16 17.75 11.89
CA ARG A 154 5.68 17.76 11.87
C ARG A 154 5.08 16.55 11.19
N LEU A 155 5.88 15.65 10.61
CA LEU A 155 5.33 14.55 9.81
C LEU A 155 4.47 13.59 10.64
N GLY A 156 4.87 13.28 11.88
CA GLY A 156 4.04 12.49 12.79
C GLY A 156 2.67 13.13 13.07
N ILE A 157 2.63 14.46 13.24
CA ILE A 157 1.37 15.22 13.41
C ILE A 157 0.52 15.14 12.14
N VAL A 158 1.15 15.24 10.96
CA VAL A 158 0.43 15.10 9.69
C VAL A 158 -0.14 13.70 9.51
N PHE A 159 0.62 12.66 9.84
CA PHE A 159 0.12 11.28 9.78
C PHE A 159 -1.05 11.06 10.72
N HIS A 160 -0.99 11.59 11.95
CA HIS A 160 -2.13 11.55 12.86
C HIS A 160 -3.38 12.19 12.26
N ARG A 161 -3.25 13.39 11.68
CA ARG A 161 -4.37 14.08 11.01
C ARG A 161 -4.93 13.30 9.81
N LEU A 162 -4.07 12.70 9.00
CA LEU A 162 -4.51 11.87 7.87
C LEU A 162 -5.28 10.63 8.39
N ARG A 163 -4.84 10.05 9.50
CA ARG A 163 -5.54 8.94 10.16
C ARG A 163 -6.89 9.36 10.76
N ASP A 164 -7.01 10.56 11.31
CA ASP A 164 -8.29 11.11 11.79
C ASP A 164 -9.30 11.28 10.65
N LEU A 165 -8.81 11.47 9.41
CA LEU A 165 -9.64 11.48 8.19
C LEU A 165 -9.95 10.06 7.67
N GLY A 166 -9.55 9.01 8.40
CA GLY A 166 -9.75 7.61 8.01
C GLY A 166 -8.75 7.10 6.98
N LEU A 167 -7.64 7.80 6.75
CA LEU A 167 -6.61 7.40 5.79
C LEU A 167 -5.48 6.60 6.46
N ARG A 168 -4.79 5.81 5.64
CA ARG A 168 -3.57 5.05 5.98
C ARG A 168 -2.39 5.64 5.20
N PRO A 169 -1.65 6.61 5.76
CA PRO A 169 -0.60 7.30 5.02
C PRO A 169 0.60 6.38 4.74
N ILE A 170 1.07 6.37 3.50
CA ILE A 170 2.29 5.71 3.04
C ILE A 170 3.28 6.79 2.62
N LEU A 171 4.39 6.93 3.33
CA LEU A 171 5.48 7.82 2.95
C LEU A 171 6.25 7.22 1.77
N ALA A 172 6.23 7.92 0.64
CA ALA A 172 6.99 7.57 -0.54
C ALA A 172 8.50 7.78 -0.30
N HIS A 173 9.29 6.79 -0.68
CA HIS A 173 10.75 6.78 -0.80
C HIS A 173 11.53 7.53 0.29
N PRO A 174 11.27 7.25 1.58
CA PRO A 174 11.89 7.96 2.69
C PRO A 174 13.42 7.80 2.74
N GLU A 175 13.96 6.73 2.15
CA GLU A 175 15.39 6.52 1.99
C GLU A 175 16.08 7.58 1.12
N ARG A 176 15.32 8.40 0.38
CA ARG A 176 15.87 9.49 -0.45
C ARG A 176 15.98 10.81 0.32
N TYR A 177 15.44 10.91 1.53
CA TYR A 177 15.44 12.14 2.31
C TYR A 177 16.73 12.30 3.13
N PRO A 178 17.50 13.39 2.92
CA PRO A 178 18.73 13.62 3.68
C PRO A 178 18.53 13.63 5.19
N LEU A 179 17.39 14.12 5.66
CA LEU A 179 17.09 14.12 7.08
C LEU A 179 17.09 12.71 7.67
N LEU A 180 16.51 11.73 6.97
CA LEU A 180 16.49 10.36 7.46
C LEU A 180 17.89 9.74 7.49
N TRP A 181 18.81 10.23 6.64
CA TRP A 181 20.21 9.78 6.67
C TRP A 181 20.95 10.28 7.91
N ASP A 182 20.59 11.46 8.41
CA ASP A 182 21.20 12.07 9.59
C ASP A 182 20.47 11.67 10.88
N HIS A 183 19.18 11.34 10.79
CA HIS A 183 18.27 10.98 11.90
C HIS A 183 17.46 9.70 11.60
N PRO A 184 18.09 8.52 11.55
CA PRO A 184 17.41 7.27 11.22
C PRO A 184 16.32 6.87 12.22
N GLU A 185 16.37 7.36 13.46
CA GLU A 185 15.34 7.17 14.49
C GLU A 185 13.95 7.68 14.07
N LEU A 186 13.89 8.65 13.15
CA LEU A 186 12.63 9.18 12.63
C LEU A 186 11.78 8.12 11.93
N ALA A 187 12.40 7.07 11.36
CA ALA A 187 11.65 5.96 10.78
C ALA A 187 10.74 5.28 11.81
N VAL A 188 11.20 5.14 13.04
CA VAL A 188 10.42 4.53 14.12
C VAL A 188 9.33 5.50 14.57
N GLU A 189 9.64 6.78 14.72
CA GLU A 189 8.66 7.80 15.10
C GLU A 189 7.49 7.88 14.09
N TRP A 190 7.81 7.92 12.80
CA TRP A 190 6.83 8.00 11.72
C TRP A 190 5.93 6.76 11.66
N THR A 191 6.50 5.58 11.93
CA THR A 191 5.72 4.34 11.94
C THR A 191 4.85 4.22 13.19
N GLN A 192 5.33 4.64 14.35
CA GLN A 192 4.54 4.75 15.59
C GLN A 192 3.40 5.78 15.48
N ALA A 193 3.57 6.84 14.69
CA ALA A 193 2.50 7.77 14.36
C ALA A 193 1.41 7.14 13.46
N GLY A 194 1.65 5.94 12.94
CA GLY A 194 0.75 5.18 12.06
C GLY A 194 0.99 5.42 10.57
N GLY A 195 2.18 5.91 10.21
CA GLY A 195 2.64 5.96 8.83
C GLY A 195 3.27 4.65 8.38
N TYR A 196 3.06 4.29 7.13
CA TYR A 196 3.77 3.19 6.48
C TYR A 196 4.89 3.74 5.60
N LEU A 197 5.95 2.98 5.38
CA LEU A 197 7.12 3.41 4.61
C LEU A 197 7.27 2.56 3.34
N GLN A 198 7.31 3.21 2.18
CA GLN A 198 7.55 2.57 0.88
C GLN A 198 8.94 2.94 0.37
N LEU A 199 9.83 1.95 0.19
CA LEU A 199 11.18 2.17 -0.36
C LEU A 199 11.18 1.99 -1.87
N THR A 200 11.99 2.77 -2.59
CA THR A 200 12.12 2.58 -4.04
C THR A 200 13.08 1.41 -4.33
N ALA A 201 12.66 0.49 -5.21
CA ALA A 201 13.44 -0.69 -5.57
C ALA A 201 14.86 -0.35 -6.07
N ALA A 202 14.99 0.70 -6.88
CA ALA A 202 16.27 1.14 -7.41
C ALA A 202 17.25 1.70 -6.35
N ALA A 203 16.81 1.96 -5.11
CA ALA A 203 17.71 2.29 -4.01
C ALA A 203 18.62 1.09 -3.65
N PHE A 204 18.11 -0.14 -3.74
CA PHE A 204 18.86 -1.37 -3.44
C PHE A 204 19.92 -1.73 -4.49
N THR A 205 19.87 -1.09 -5.66
CA THR A 205 20.85 -1.27 -6.74
C THR A 205 21.79 -0.07 -6.88
N GLY A 206 21.83 0.82 -5.87
CA GLY A 206 22.71 1.97 -5.81
C GLY A 206 22.33 3.13 -6.75
N ARG A 207 21.17 3.10 -7.42
CA ARG A 207 20.81 4.08 -8.46
C ARG A 207 20.62 5.49 -7.92
N PHE A 208 20.19 5.60 -6.66
CA PHE A 208 20.05 6.88 -5.94
C PHE A 208 21.29 7.23 -5.08
N GLY A 209 22.39 6.52 -5.28
CA GLY A 209 23.65 6.72 -4.56
C GLY A 209 23.71 6.01 -3.20
N ARG A 210 24.92 5.97 -2.63
CA ARG A 210 25.25 5.15 -1.46
C ARG A 210 24.46 5.49 -0.20
N ARG A 211 24.10 6.77 0.01
CA ARG A 211 23.33 7.16 1.20
C ARG A 211 21.91 6.62 1.15
N ALA A 212 21.25 6.70 -0.01
CA ALA A 212 19.93 6.12 -0.21
C ALA A 212 19.95 4.59 -0.10
N GLU A 213 20.94 3.93 -0.71
CA GLU A 213 21.13 2.47 -0.57
C GLU A 213 21.31 2.06 0.89
N SER A 214 22.18 2.76 1.64
CA SER A 214 22.43 2.47 3.06
C SER A 214 21.18 2.69 3.91
N ALA A 215 20.42 3.75 3.64
CA ALA A 215 19.16 4.02 4.33
C ALA A 215 18.10 2.96 4.03
N ALA A 216 17.95 2.53 2.76
CA ALA A 216 17.03 1.46 2.39
C ALA A 216 17.36 0.14 3.12
N VAL A 217 18.64 -0.24 3.17
CA VAL A 217 19.10 -1.43 3.91
C VAL A 217 18.80 -1.30 5.41
N ALA A 218 19.11 -0.15 6.01
CA ALA A 218 18.85 0.10 7.43
C ALA A 218 17.35 0.00 7.78
N LEU A 219 16.48 0.56 6.94
CA LEU A 219 15.02 0.52 7.13
C LEU A 219 14.46 -0.90 7.06
N VAL A 220 14.99 -1.75 6.15
CA VAL A 220 14.61 -3.17 6.09
C VAL A 220 15.09 -3.92 7.33
N GLN A 221 16.36 -3.73 7.74
CA GLN A 221 16.94 -4.42 8.89
C GLN A 221 16.29 -4.01 10.22
N ALA A 222 15.89 -2.74 10.34
CA ALA A 222 15.16 -2.24 11.51
C ALA A 222 13.68 -2.66 11.54
N GLY A 223 13.17 -3.27 10.47
CA GLY A 223 11.76 -3.67 10.36
C GLY A 223 10.79 -2.51 10.09
N CYS A 224 11.29 -1.32 9.76
CA CYS A 224 10.46 -0.12 9.51
C CYS A 224 9.91 -0.07 8.07
N ALA A 225 10.50 -0.80 7.13
CA ALA A 225 10.01 -0.86 5.75
C ALA A 225 8.70 -1.65 5.67
N HIS A 226 7.71 -1.11 4.95
CA HIS A 226 6.40 -1.74 4.74
C HIS A 226 6.19 -2.18 3.30
N PHE A 227 6.75 -1.43 2.35
CA PHE A 227 6.62 -1.72 0.93
C PHE A 227 7.95 -1.52 0.22
N VAL A 228 8.14 -2.23 -0.88
CA VAL A 228 9.08 -1.85 -1.93
C VAL A 228 8.32 -1.74 -3.24
N ALA A 229 8.47 -0.63 -3.93
CA ALA A 229 7.78 -0.32 -5.19
C ALA A 229 8.77 0.24 -6.20
N SER A 230 8.43 0.24 -7.49
CA SER A 230 9.40 0.56 -8.53
C SER A 230 9.68 2.05 -8.63
N ASP A 231 8.65 2.89 -8.42
CA ASP A 231 8.71 4.33 -8.67
C ASP A 231 9.24 4.60 -10.11
N ALA A 232 8.76 3.76 -11.04
CA ALA A 232 9.17 3.75 -12.43
C ALA A 232 8.48 4.85 -13.25
N HIS A 233 9.19 5.36 -14.24
CA HIS A 233 8.77 6.48 -15.09
C HIS A 233 9.04 6.23 -16.58
N ASP A 234 10.10 5.49 -16.90
CA ASP A 234 10.58 5.34 -18.28
C ASP A 234 11.35 4.03 -18.48
N LEU A 235 11.55 3.62 -19.73
CA LEU A 235 12.17 2.31 -20.07
C LEU A 235 13.68 2.23 -19.80
N THR A 236 14.34 3.34 -19.42
CA THR A 236 15.79 3.48 -19.41
C THR A 236 16.36 3.96 -18.06
N LYS A 237 15.98 5.16 -17.61
CA LYS A 237 16.52 5.79 -16.40
C LYS A 237 15.85 5.23 -15.17
N ARG A 238 14.51 5.14 -15.17
CA ARG A 238 13.70 4.60 -14.07
C ARG A 238 12.75 3.48 -14.56
N PRO A 239 13.28 2.30 -14.93
CA PRO A 239 12.47 1.16 -15.37
C PRO A 239 11.78 0.45 -14.20
N PRO A 240 10.69 -0.31 -14.46
CA PRO A 240 9.96 -1.07 -13.44
C PRO A 240 10.68 -2.37 -13.07
N ASP A 241 11.83 -2.25 -12.41
CA ASP A 241 12.64 -3.39 -11.98
C ASP A 241 12.54 -3.63 -10.47
N LEU A 242 11.71 -4.60 -10.10
CA LEU A 242 11.53 -5.05 -8.72
C LEU A 242 12.41 -6.27 -8.37
N GLN A 243 12.84 -7.03 -9.38
CA GLN A 243 13.48 -8.33 -9.20
C GLN A 243 14.81 -8.21 -8.46
N ALA A 244 15.68 -7.28 -8.91
CA ALA A 244 16.98 -7.08 -8.27
C ALA A 244 16.85 -6.62 -6.82
N ALA A 245 15.87 -5.77 -6.52
CA ALA A 245 15.59 -5.32 -5.17
C ALA A 245 15.04 -6.46 -4.30
N PHE A 246 14.16 -7.30 -4.84
CA PHE A 246 13.63 -8.47 -4.15
C PHE A 246 14.75 -9.44 -3.75
N GLU A 247 15.65 -9.77 -4.68
CA GLU A 247 16.81 -10.64 -4.41
C GLU A 247 17.70 -10.04 -3.33
N ARG A 248 17.92 -8.73 -3.36
CA ARG A 248 18.71 -8.03 -2.36
C ARG A 248 18.06 -8.10 -0.97
N VAL A 249 16.76 -7.84 -0.87
CA VAL A 249 16.00 -7.92 0.40
C VAL A 249 15.94 -9.36 0.91
N TYR A 250 15.77 -10.34 0.02
CA TYR A 250 15.81 -11.76 0.36
C TYR A 250 17.14 -12.14 1.03
N GLN A 251 18.26 -11.69 0.48
CA GLN A 251 19.59 -11.93 1.06
C GLN A 251 19.78 -11.22 2.41
N LEU A 252 19.18 -10.03 2.59
CA LEU A 252 19.32 -9.22 3.80
C LEU A 252 18.48 -9.70 4.97
N ALA A 253 17.24 -10.11 4.70
CA ALA A 253 16.22 -10.30 5.74
C ALA A 253 15.39 -11.58 5.56
N GLY A 254 15.72 -12.41 4.57
CA GLY A 254 15.08 -13.70 4.31
C GLY A 254 13.78 -13.60 3.51
N GLN A 255 13.27 -14.77 3.12
CA GLN A 255 12.12 -14.91 2.24
C GLN A 255 10.85 -14.26 2.78
N SER A 256 10.58 -14.42 4.08
CA SER A 256 9.34 -13.89 4.68
C SER A 256 9.26 -12.37 4.59
N VAL A 257 10.37 -11.68 4.82
CA VAL A 257 10.42 -10.21 4.71
C VAL A 257 10.29 -9.79 3.25
N ALA A 258 11.02 -10.44 2.33
CA ALA A 258 10.93 -10.13 0.91
C ALA A 258 9.50 -10.33 0.36
N ALA A 259 8.85 -11.46 0.64
CA ALA A 259 7.47 -11.70 0.22
C ALA A 259 6.48 -10.69 0.83
N ARG A 260 6.72 -10.27 2.07
CA ARG A 260 5.90 -9.26 2.75
C ARG A 260 5.97 -7.90 2.05
N LEU A 261 7.17 -7.40 1.75
CA LEU A 261 7.36 -6.05 1.20
C LEU A 261 6.95 -5.90 -0.27
N PHE A 262 7.08 -6.98 -1.06
CA PHE A 262 6.86 -6.94 -2.52
C PHE A 262 5.53 -7.55 -2.97
N THR A 263 4.88 -8.34 -2.12
CA THR A 263 3.66 -9.07 -2.49
C THR A 263 2.56 -8.88 -1.44
N TYR A 264 2.75 -9.33 -0.20
CA TYR A 264 1.64 -9.40 0.76
C TYR A 264 1.14 -8.04 1.24
N HIS A 265 2.03 -7.13 1.63
CA HIS A 265 1.61 -5.78 2.02
C HIS A 265 1.01 -5.00 0.85
N PRO A 266 1.65 -4.95 -0.34
CA PRO A 266 1.02 -4.41 -1.54
C PRO A 266 -0.35 -5.01 -1.88
N LEU A 267 -0.56 -6.32 -1.73
CA LEU A 267 -1.88 -6.94 -1.93
C LEU A 267 -2.91 -6.44 -0.92
N ALA A 268 -2.53 -6.25 0.35
CA ALA A 268 -3.41 -5.66 1.35
C ALA A 268 -3.85 -4.24 0.96
N VAL A 269 -3.00 -3.47 0.28
CA VAL A 269 -3.38 -2.16 -0.26
C VAL A 269 -4.48 -2.30 -1.32
N LEU A 270 -4.36 -3.27 -2.24
CA LEU A 270 -5.37 -3.50 -3.27
C LEU A 270 -6.72 -3.97 -2.70
N HIS A 271 -6.70 -4.71 -1.58
CA HIS A 271 -7.90 -5.22 -0.92
C HIS A 271 -8.44 -4.28 0.18
N ASP A 272 -7.77 -3.15 0.42
CA ASP A 272 -8.05 -2.24 1.54
C ASP A 272 -7.96 -2.90 2.94
N ASP A 273 -7.22 -4.00 3.04
CA ASP A 273 -7.00 -4.74 4.29
C ASP A 273 -6.03 -3.96 5.21
N PRO A 274 -6.25 -3.95 6.53
CA PRO A 274 -5.32 -3.33 7.46
C PRO A 274 -3.99 -4.08 7.50
N LEU A 275 -2.87 -3.34 7.50
CA LEU A 275 -1.57 -3.89 7.82
C LEU A 275 -1.36 -4.00 9.34
N PRO A 276 -0.56 -4.96 9.82
CA PRO A 276 -0.18 -5.01 11.22
C PRO A 276 0.56 -3.72 11.61
N SER A 277 0.23 -3.17 12.78
CA SER A 277 1.02 -2.11 13.39
C SER A 277 2.40 -2.66 13.77
N VAL A 278 3.46 -1.92 13.42
CA VAL A 278 4.84 -2.17 13.88
C VAL A 278 5.00 -1.85 15.35
#